data_AF-A0A955X1R4-F1
#
_entry.id   AF-A0A955X1R4-F1
#
_cell.length_a   1.000
_cell.length_b   1.000
_cell.length_c   1.000
_cell.angle_alpha   90.00
_cell.angle_beta   90.00
_cell.angle_gamma   90.00
#
_symmetry.space_group_name_H-M   'P 1'
#
loop_
_entity.id
_entity.type
_entity.pdbx_description
1 polymer ?
#
loop_
_entity_poly.entity_id
_entity_poly.type
_entity_poly.pdbx_seq_one_letter_code
_entity_poly.pdbx_strand_id
1 'polypeptide(L)'
;MRKDPRFVTRDQVLLEVAGRNDLRLTWMSDISKGGLFVRSNDDVPLRAAVTVYIRTPDGDLSLDAEVVHAIPGVGVGLQLINLTPERREAIHAYVEGLAERLDGGADQQAGPAHRPEDVVRAMQVFLRGFEAEDLYGAVGAEPTASDVDLTKRLKSLGKLFESSPDALPPAMVARAHHARSLLRRVSALLKDPSRRLDYDLQHGHVYAERRIALAGGARAVENIRERWHRTFPERVRQAEKNAADAIRAINRLDLEGALTAGEAALEDDPFNLELREVIREWQHRADQRQVPLRKGSRKSA
;
A
#
# COMPACT_ATOMS: atom_id res chain seq x y z
N MET A 1 -7.48 -16.38 21.57
CA MET A 1 -6.09 -16.09 21.15
C MET A 1 -5.21 -16.17 22.39
N ARG A 2 -4.09 -16.88 22.33
CA ARG A 2 -3.25 -17.19 23.51
C ARG A 2 -2.40 -15.96 23.86
N LYS A 3 -2.30 -15.59 25.14
CA LYS A 3 -1.74 -14.30 25.61
C LYS A 3 -0.30 -14.37 26.12
N ASP A 4 0.22 -15.56 26.38
CA ASP A 4 1.52 -15.71 27.06
C ASP A 4 2.67 -15.91 26.04
N PRO A 5 3.83 -15.24 26.23
CA PRO A 5 5.02 -15.49 25.42
C PRO A 5 5.48 -16.95 25.58
N ARG A 6 6.00 -17.53 24.50
CA ARG A 6 6.51 -18.91 24.48
C ARG A 6 7.74 -19.06 23.61
N PHE A 7 8.60 -20.01 23.95
CA PHE A 7 9.67 -20.43 23.05
C PHE A 7 9.08 -21.15 21.83
N VAL A 8 9.55 -20.78 20.64
CA VAL A 8 9.28 -21.48 19.37
C VAL A 8 10.44 -22.42 19.06
N THR A 9 11.65 -21.96 19.35
CA THR A 9 12.91 -22.71 19.33
C THR A 9 13.70 -22.36 20.59
N ARG A 10 14.86 -22.99 20.82
CA ARG A 10 15.70 -22.70 22.01
C ARG A 10 16.20 -21.25 22.08
N ASP A 11 16.27 -20.58 20.93
CA ASP A 11 16.80 -19.24 20.73
C ASP A 11 15.73 -18.23 20.30
N GLN A 12 14.47 -18.62 20.19
CA GLN A 12 13.40 -17.73 19.73
C GLN A 12 12.17 -17.79 20.63
N VAL A 13 11.70 -16.62 21.04
CA VAL A 13 10.44 -16.44 21.75
C VAL A 13 9.47 -15.70 20.87
N LEU A 14 8.23 -16.17 20.79
CA LEU A 14 7.14 -15.51 20.09
C LEU A 14 6.10 -15.03 21.10
N LEU A 15 5.82 -13.73 21.05
CA LEU A 15 4.73 -13.05 21.72
C LEU A 15 3.73 -12.57 20.67
N GLU A 16 2.59 -13.26 20.56
CA GLU A 16 1.48 -12.83 19.72
C GLU A 16 0.50 -12.02 20.57
N VAL A 17 0.27 -10.77 20.18
CA VAL A 17 -0.71 -9.88 20.84
C VAL A 17 -1.89 -9.65 19.91
N ALA A 18 -3.11 -9.69 20.46
CA ALA A 18 -4.32 -9.52 19.64
C ALA A 18 -4.54 -8.07 19.22
N GLY A 19 -3.96 -7.11 19.96
CA GLY A 19 -4.03 -5.70 19.64
C GLY A 19 -3.18 -4.83 20.56
N ARG A 20 -3.21 -3.52 20.30
CA ARG A 20 -2.38 -2.51 20.97
C ARG A 20 -2.52 -2.50 22.49
N ASN A 21 -3.73 -2.68 23.02
CA ASN A 21 -3.96 -2.73 24.47
C ASN A 21 -3.29 -3.92 25.15
N ASP A 22 -3.24 -5.08 24.49
CA ASP A 22 -2.55 -6.25 25.03
C ASP A 22 -1.03 -5.97 25.10
N LEU A 23 -0.46 -5.39 24.04
CA LEU A 23 0.94 -4.99 24.06
C LEU A 23 1.22 -3.94 25.13
N ARG A 24 0.30 -3.00 25.36
CA ARG A 24 0.44 -1.98 26.42
C ARG A 24 0.56 -2.62 27.80
N LEU A 25 -0.29 -3.59 28.11
CA LEU A 25 -0.26 -4.28 29.39
C LEU A 25 1.06 -5.04 29.58
N THR A 26 1.52 -5.77 28.57
CA THR A 26 2.82 -6.45 28.61
C THR A 26 3.99 -5.45 28.67
N TRP A 27 3.87 -4.31 28.00
CA TRP A 27 4.88 -3.25 28.05
C TRP A 27 5.03 -2.65 29.44
N MET A 28 3.92 -2.28 30.09
CA MET A 28 3.94 -1.67 31.42
C MET A 28 4.35 -2.63 32.53
N SER A 29 3.96 -3.91 32.43
CA SER A 29 4.29 -4.92 33.43
C SER A 29 5.75 -5.34 33.35
N ASP A 30 6.21 -5.65 32.14
CA ASP A 30 7.47 -6.38 31.90
C ASP A 30 8.44 -5.58 31.02
N ILE A 31 8.09 -5.35 29.75
CA ILE A 31 9.06 -4.96 28.70
C ILE A 31 9.70 -3.58 28.98
N SER A 32 8.93 -2.63 29.52
CA SER A 32 9.42 -1.29 29.86
C SER A 32 10.50 -1.29 30.94
N LYS A 33 10.48 -2.28 31.85
CA LYS A 33 11.51 -2.46 32.90
C LYS A 33 12.76 -3.16 32.37
N GLY A 34 12.80 -3.48 31.08
CA GLY A 34 13.92 -4.12 30.41
C GLY A 34 13.91 -5.65 30.51
N GLY A 35 12.78 -6.27 30.88
CA GLY A 35 12.70 -7.73 30.98
C GLY A 35 11.39 -8.32 30.44
N LEU A 36 11.37 -9.64 30.28
CA LEU A 36 10.19 -10.41 29.88
C LEU A 36 10.23 -11.78 30.55
N PHE A 37 9.16 -12.22 31.20
CA PHE A 37 9.08 -13.58 31.73
C PHE A 37 8.32 -14.48 30.75
N VAL A 38 8.93 -15.60 30.39
CA VAL A 38 8.42 -16.55 29.39
C VAL A 38 8.24 -17.90 30.06
N ARG A 39 7.03 -18.46 30.00
CA ARG A 39 6.82 -19.83 30.51
C ARG A 39 7.50 -20.82 29.59
N SER A 40 8.30 -21.71 30.17
CA SER A 40 9.04 -22.75 29.46
C SER A 40 9.15 -24.00 30.33
N ASN A 41 8.96 -25.16 29.71
CA ASN A 41 9.26 -26.45 30.32
C ASN A 41 10.68 -26.92 29.99
N ASP A 42 11.32 -26.27 29.03
CA ASP A 42 12.67 -26.60 28.59
C ASP A 42 13.71 -25.93 29.49
N ASP A 43 14.82 -26.64 29.72
CA ASP A 43 15.99 -26.08 30.40
C ASP A 43 16.74 -25.17 29.42
N VAL A 44 16.61 -23.86 29.61
CA VAL A 44 17.27 -22.84 28.79
C VAL A 44 18.46 -22.30 29.59
N PRO A 45 19.71 -22.42 29.08
CA PRO A 45 20.90 -22.00 29.81
C PRO A 45 20.86 -20.51 30.18
N LEU A 46 21.36 -20.18 31.37
CA LEU A 46 21.67 -18.79 31.74
C LEU A 46 22.63 -18.19 30.72
N ARG A 47 22.42 -16.91 30.41
CA ARG A 47 23.14 -16.13 29.40
C ARG A 47 22.94 -16.56 27.95
N ALA A 48 21.99 -17.46 27.67
CA ALA A 48 21.62 -17.75 26.30
C ALA A 48 21.05 -16.50 25.62
N ALA A 49 21.56 -16.20 24.42
CA ALA A 49 20.99 -15.16 23.57
C ALA A 49 19.67 -15.67 22.96
N VAL A 50 18.64 -14.84 23.05
CA VAL A 50 17.28 -15.16 22.63
C VAL A 50 16.72 -13.99 21.83
N THR A 51 16.08 -14.26 20.70
CA THR A 51 15.34 -13.25 19.94
C THR A 51 13.87 -13.31 20.32
N VAL A 52 13.31 -12.18 20.76
CA VAL A 52 11.90 -12.02 21.11
C VAL A 52 11.16 -11.37 19.94
N TYR A 53 10.33 -12.15 19.25
CA TYR A 53 9.42 -11.68 18.23
C TYR A 53 8.09 -11.27 18.83
N ILE A 54 7.71 -10.00 18.68
CA ILE A 54 6.40 -9.47 19.04
C ILE A 54 5.62 -9.26 17.75
N ARG A 55 4.51 -9.99 17.58
CA ARG A 55 3.65 -9.90 16.40
C ARG A 55 2.34 -9.22 16.78
N THR A 56 2.01 -8.14 16.09
CA THR A 56 0.78 -7.38 16.27
C THR A 56 0.03 -7.25 14.93
N PRO A 57 -1.27 -6.94 14.92
CA PRO A 57 -1.99 -6.65 13.67
C PRO A 57 -1.37 -5.49 12.86
N ASP A 58 -0.71 -4.54 13.55
CA ASP A 58 -0.20 -3.30 12.97
C ASP A 58 1.31 -3.38 12.62
N GLY A 59 1.97 -4.52 12.88
CA GLY A 59 3.38 -4.73 12.61
C GLY A 59 4.08 -5.74 13.52
N ASP A 60 5.31 -6.09 13.15
CA ASP A 60 6.17 -7.05 13.84
C ASP A 60 7.43 -6.36 14.37
N LEU A 61 7.88 -6.76 15.56
CA LEU A 61 9.07 -6.25 16.23
C LEU A 61 9.93 -7.42 16.71
N SER A 62 11.25 -7.32 16.54
CA SER A 62 12.22 -8.33 16.98
C SER A 62 13.20 -7.73 17.98
N LEU A 63 13.16 -8.11 19.24
CA LEU A 63 14.04 -7.59 20.28
C LEU A 63 15.09 -8.64 20.64
N ASP A 64 16.33 -8.21 20.85
CA ASP A 64 17.37 -9.09 21.39
C ASP A 64 17.21 -9.20 22.90
N ALA A 65 17.41 -10.39 23.44
CA ALA A 65 17.35 -10.65 24.87
C ALA A 65 18.40 -11.67 25.31
N GLU A 66 18.67 -11.68 26.61
CA GLU A 66 19.53 -12.65 27.27
C GLU A 66 18.79 -13.31 28.44
N VAL A 67 18.99 -14.61 28.62
CA VAL A 67 18.43 -15.34 29.77
C VAL A 67 19.16 -14.95 31.06
N VAL A 68 18.48 -14.22 31.94
CA VAL A 68 19.03 -13.78 33.23
C VAL A 68 18.55 -14.61 34.41
N HIS A 69 17.44 -15.34 34.23
CA HIS A 69 16.87 -16.20 35.27
C HIS A 69 16.19 -17.41 34.64
N ALA A 70 16.36 -18.59 35.21
CA ALA A 70 15.68 -19.80 34.77
C ALA A 70 15.21 -20.61 35.99
N ILE A 71 13.92 -20.94 36.00
CA ILE A 71 13.30 -21.80 37.02
C ILE A 71 12.81 -23.05 36.27
N PRO A 72 13.46 -24.21 36.45
CA PRO A 72 13.09 -25.45 35.77
C PRO A 72 11.61 -25.79 35.95
N GLY A 73 10.91 -26.06 34.83
CA GLY A 73 9.48 -26.39 34.82
C GLY A 73 8.51 -25.23 35.10
N VAL A 74 9.02 -23.99 35.26
CA VAL A 74 8.19 -22.80 35.51
C VAL A 74 8.36 -21.77 34.41
N GLY A 75 9.60 -21.36 34.12
CA GLY A 75 9.86 -20.36 33.08
C GLY A 75 11.21 -19.67 33.18
N VAL A 76 11.40 -18.71 32.28
CA VAL A 76 12.65 -18.04 32.00
C VAL A 76 12.43 -16.53 32.05
N GLY A 77 13.25 -15.83 32.83
CA GLY A 77 13.37 -14.38 32.82
C GLY A 77 14.39 -13.95 31.77
N LEU A 78 13.92 -13.14 30.82
CA LEU A 78 14.72 -12.53 29.77
C LEU A 78 15.00 -11.08 30.12
N GLN A 79 16.22 -10.62 29.86
CA GLN A 79 16.59 -9.21 29.87
C GLN A 79 16.77 -8.74 28.44
N LEU A 80 16.09 -7.67 28.05
CA LEU A 80 16.23 -7.09 26.72
C LEU A 80 17.60 -6.42 26.61
N ILE A 81 18.36 -6.80 25.59
CA ILE A 81 19.66 -6.24 25.27
C ILE A 81 19.53 -5.36 24.02
N ASN A 82 20.40 -4.35 23.88
CA ASN A 82 20.41 -3.44 22.73
C ASN A 82 19.08 -2.66 22.48
N LEU A 83 18.26 -2.44 23.51
CA LEU A 83 17.06 -1.61 23.39
C LEU A 83 17.43 -0.12 23.45
N THR A 84 17.72 0.47 22.29
CA THR A 84 18.10 1.89 22.20
C THR A 84 16.97 2.82 22.67
N PRO A 85 17.28 4.05 23.13
CA PRO A 85 16.27 5.03 23.51
C PRO A 85 15.23 5.30 22.41
N GLU A 86 15.66 5.37 21.15
CA GLU A 86 14.79 5.62 19.99
C GLU A 86 13.82 4.46 19.79
N ARG A 87 14.31 3.23 19.95
CA ARG A 87 13.50 2.03 19.83
C ARG A 87 12.49 1.91 20.97
N ARG A 88 12.92 2.25 22.19
CA ARG A 88 12.04 2.33 23.36
C ARG A 88 10.93 3.36 23.14
N GLU A 89 11.28 4.53 22.63
CA GLU A 89 10.32 5.61 22.33
C GLU A 89 9.34 5.19 21.23
N ALA A 90 9.81 4.51 20.17
CA ALA A 90 8.94 4.02 19.11
C ALA A 90 7.91 3.00 19.62
N ILE A 91 8.32 2.08 20.49
CA ILE A 91 7.40 1.11 21.10
C ILE A 91 6.43 1.83 22.03
N HIS A 92 6.91 2.78 22.83
CA HIS A 92 6.08 3.59 23.72
C HIS A 92 5.04 4.41 22.94
N ALA A 93 5.45 5.09 21.87
CA ALA A 93 4.57 5.85 20.99
C ALA A 93 3.49 4.96 20.34
N TYR A 94 3.85 3.77 19.89
CA TYR A 94 2.85 2.81 19.38
C TYR A 94 1.88 2.36 20.48
N VAL A 95 2.39 2.01 21.65
CA VAL A 95 1.59 1.55 22.79
C VAL A 95 0.60 2.62 23.29
N GLU A 96 1.01 3.88 23.32
CA GLU A 96 0.15 5.03 23.68
C GLU A 96 -0.73 5.50 22.51
N GLY A 97 -0.61 4.88 21.34
CA GLY A 97 -1.41 5.20 20.15
C GLY A 97 -1.00 6.49 19.44
N LEU A 98 0.18 7.02 19.74
CA LEU A 98 0.81 8.14 19.04
C LEU A 98 1.39 7.72 17.68
N ALA A 99 1.70 6.43 17.50
CA ALA A 99 2.11 5.85 16.22
C ALA A 99 1.09 4.81 15.73
N GLU A 100 0.78 4.84 14.42
CA GLU A 100 -0.16 3.90 13.81
C GLU A 100 0.41 2.49 13.63
N ARG A 101 1.74 2.37 13.52
CA ARG A 101 2.45 1.11 13.25
C ARG A 101 3.58 0.90 14.24
N LEU A 102 3.82 -0.36 14.60
CA LEU A 102 4.99 -0.78 15.37
C LEU A 102 6.19 -0.90 14.42
N ASP A 103 6.66 0.23 13.90
CA ASP A 103 7.81 0.29 13.02
C ASP A 103 9.07 0.57 13.88
N GLY A 104 9.84 -0.47 14.19
CA GLY A 104 11.09 -0.37 14.97
C GLY A 104 12.16 0.41 14.21
N GLY A 105 12.16 1.73 14.33
CA GLY A 105 13.09 2.63 13.65
C GLY A 105 14.57 2.36 13.93
N ALA A 106 15.34 2.42 12.85
CA ALA A 106 16.78 2.74 12.74
C ALA A 106 17.87 1.66 12.92
N ASP A 107 17.56 0.38 13.08
CA ASP A 107 18.52 -0.67 12.66
C ASP A 107 17.83 -1.94 12.15
N GLN A 108 17.60 -1.97 10.83
CA GLN A 108 17.30 -3.20 10.09
C GLN A 108 18.60 -3.96 9.78
N GLN A 109 19.50 -4.12 10.76
CA GLN A 109 20.58 -5.10 10.66
C GLN A 109 20.05 -6.41 11.23
N ALA A 110 19.95 -7.42 10.36
CA ALA A 110 19.44 -8.76 10.63
C ALA A 110 17.98 -8.83 11.12
N GLY A 111 17.04 -8.36 10.29
CA GLY A 111 15.72 -9.01 10.31
C GLY A 111 15.91 -10.53 10.14
N PRO A 112 15.03 -11.39 10.71
CA PRO A 112 15.14 -12.83 10.51
C PRO A 112 15.33 -13.09 9.02
N ALA A 113 16.38 -13.82 8.67
CA ALA A 113 16.66 -14.19 7.29
C ALA A 113 15.34 -14.61 6.65
N HIS A 114 14.93 -13.92 5.57
CA HIS A 114 13.69 -14.26 4.89
C HIS A 114 13.74 -15.75 4.58
N ARG A 115 12.71 -16.49 5.00
CA ARG A 115 12.69 -17.93 4.76
C ARG A 115 12.80 -18.15 3.25
N PRO A 116 13.59 -19.14 2.79
CA PRO A 116 13.75 -19.40 1.35
C PRO A 116 12.42 -19.53 0.60
N GLU A 117 11.40 -20.09 1.25
CA GLU A 117 10.03 -20.22 0.75
C GLU A 117 9.37 -18.88 0.43
N ASP A 118 9.60 -17.85 1.25
CA ASP A 118 9.01 -16.53 1.07
C ASP A 118 9.67 -15.79 -0.10
N VAL A 119 10.98 -15.97 -0.29
CA VAL A 119 11.74 -15.46 -1.44
C VAL A 119 11.25 -16.12 -2.74
N VAL A 120 11.17 -17.45 -2.77
CA VAL A 120 10.70 -18.21 -3.94
C VAL A 120 9.28 -17.81 -4.33
N ARG A 121 8.38 -17.70 -3.35
CA ARG A 121 6.98 -17.28 -3.58
C ARG A 121 6.91 -15.89 -4.18
N ALA A 122 7.62 -14.92 -3.61
CA ALA A 122 7.64 -13.54 -4.11
C ALA A 122 8.22 -13.46 -5.53
N MET A 123 9.28 -14.22 -5.83
CA MET A 123 9.84 -14.31 -7.17
C MET A 123 8.84 -14.87 -8.19
N GLN A 124 8.10 -15.92 -7.82
CA GLN A 124 7.09 -16.51 -8.70
C GLN A 124 5.95 -15.53 -9.00
N VAL A 125 5.44 -14.82 -7.99
CA VAL A 125 4.42 -13.79 -8.16
C VAL A 125 4.93 -12.68 -9.07
N PHE A 126 6.13 -12.16 -8.79
CA PHE A 126 6.74 -11.08 -9.57
C PHE A 126 6.95 -11.48 -11.03
N LEU A 127 7.56 -12.64 -11.29
CA LEU A 127 7.84 -13.08 -12.66
C LEU A 127 6.56 -13.33 -13.45
N ARG A 128 5.54 -13.94 -12.82
CA ARG A 128 4.24 -14.14 -13.47
C ARG A 128 3.55 -12.82 -13.82
N GLY A 129 3.53 -11.86 -12.89
CA GLY A 129 2.96 -10.53 -13.16
C GLY A 129 3.71 -9.81 -14.26
N PHE A 130 5.05 -9.90 -14.27
CA PHE A 130 5.88 -9.33 -15.33
C PHE A 130 5.60 -9.95 -16.70
N GLU A 131 5.49 -11.28 -16.79
CA GLU A 131 5.12 -12.00 -18.02
C GLU A 131 3.72 -11.66 -18.51
N ALA A 132 2.79 -11.37 -17.60
CA ALA A 132 1.42 -10.94 -17.91
C ALA A 132 1.30 -9.43 -18.21
N GLU A 133 2.42 -8.70 -18.28
CA GLU A 133 2.48 -7.24 -18.44
C GLU A 133 1.74 -6.46 -17.32
N ASP A 134 1.42 -7.10 -16.19
CA ASP A 134 0.84 -6.50 -14.99
C ASP A 134 1.94 -6.13 -14.00
N LEU A 135 2.56 -4.97 -14.21
CA LEU A 135 3.66 -4.48 -13.39
C LEU A 135 3.22 -4.14 -11.96
N TYR A 136 1.97 -3.71 -11.78
CA TYR A 136 1.42 -3.41 -10.46
C TYR A 136 1.20 -4.68 -9.66
N GLY A 137 0.55 -5.69 -10.24
CA GLY A 137 0.40 -7.01 -9.64
C GLY A 137 1.74 -7.68 -9.36
N ALA A 138 2.71 -7.55 -10.27
CA ALA A 138 4.07 -8.09 -10.09
C ALA A 138 4.76 -7.55 -8.83
N VAL A 139 4.60 -6.27 -8.52
CA VAL A 139 5.18 -5.63 -7.32
C VAL A 139 4.22 -5.61 -6.13
N GLY A 140 3.04 -6.22 -6.29
CA GLY A 140 1.97 -6.25 -5.29
C GLY A 140 1.48 -4.86 -4.91
N ALA A 141 1.40 -3.91 -5.84
CA ALA A 141 0.86 -2.57 -5.64
C ALA A 141 -0.47 -2.42 -6.38
N GLU A 142 -1.28 -1.43 -5.97
CA GLU A 142 -2.38 -0.98 -6.81
C GLU A 142 -1.88 0.06 -7.83
N PRO A 143 -2.49 0.19 -9.02
CA PRO A 143 -2.17 1.26 -9.97
C PRO A 143 -2.30 2.66 -9.36
N THR A 144 -3.18 2.76 -8.38
CA THR A 144 -3.52 3.91 -7.55
C THR A 144 -2.54 4.18 -6.39
N ALA A 145 -1.49 3.39 -6.21
CA ALA A 145 -0.53 3.57 -5.13
C ALA A 145 0.23 4.91 -5.26
N SER A 146 0.50 5.54 -4.10
CA SER A 146 1.36 6.73 -4.04
C SER A 146 2.81 6.40 -4.41
N ASP A 147 3.59 7.40 -4.82
CA ASP A 147 5.01 7.18 -5.15
C ASP A 147 5.82 6.70 -3.94
N VAL A 148 5.42 7.10 -2.73
CA VAL A 148 6.00 6.65 -1.47
C VAL A 148 5.72 5.17 -1.24
N ASP A 149 4.46 4.75 -1.38
CA ASP A 149 4.07 3.34 -1.21
C ASP A 149 4.72 2.44 -2.26
N LEU A 150 4.76 2.91 -3.51
CA LEU A 150 5.36 2.18 -4.61
C LEU A 150 6.87 2.02 -4.40
N THR A 151 7.55 3.09 -3.99
CA THR A 151 8.98 3.04 -3.63
C THR A 151 9.23 2.10 -2.46
N LYS A 152 8.38 2.12 -1.43
CA LYS A 152 8.46 1.20 -0.28
C LYS A 152 8.32 -0.25 -0.74
N ARG A 153 7.32 -0.57 -1.55
CA ARG A 153 7.09 -1.94 -2.08
C ARG A 153 8.25 -2.42 -2.94
N LEU A 154 8.70 -1.60 -3.90
CA LEU A 154 9.85 -1.91 -4.76
C LEU A 154 11.13 -2.14 -3.94
N LYS A 155 11.37 -1.33 -2.91
CA LYS A 155 12.52 -1.49 -2.01
C LYS A 155 12.43 -2.79 -1.20
N SER A 156 11.26 -3.09 -0.64
CA SER A 156 11.04 -4.34 0.12
C SER A 156 11.25 -5.57 -0.76
N LEU A 157 10.72 -5.56 -1.99
CA LEU A 157 10.89 -6.68 -2.93
C LEU A 157 12.36 -6.82 -3.37
N GLY A 158 13.05 -5.70 -3.58
CA GLY A 158 14.49 -5.70 -3.88
C GLY A 158 15.32 -6.31 -2.76
N LYS A 159 15.05 -5.93 -1.51
CA LYS A 159 15.69 -6.54 -0.33
C LYS A 159 15.41 -8.04 -0.23
N LEU A 160 14.18 -8.45 -0.48
CA LEU A 160 13.78 -9.86 -0.46
C LEU A 160 14.56 -10.69 -1.49
N PHE A 161 14.72 -10.18 -2.71
CA PHE A 161 15.49 -10.86 -3.77
C PHE A 161 17.01 -10.81 -3.55
N GLU A 162 17.50 -9.89 -2.72
CA GLU A 162 18.90 -9.83 -2.28
C GLU A 162 19.20 -10.78 -1.13
N SER A 163 18.16 -11.24 -0.42
CA SER A 163 18.31 -12.02 0.80
C SER A 163 18.54 -13.50 0.51
N SER A 164 19.67 -14.02 1.00
CA SER A 164 20.08 -15.44 1.05
C SER A 164 20.16 -16.22 -0.26
N PRO A 165 21.15 -15.90 -1.14
CA PRO A 165 21.53 -16.82 -2.21
C PRO A 165 22.06 -18.17 -1.67
N ASP A 166 22.67 -18.19 -0.48
CA ASP A 166 23.38 -19.37 0.05
C ASP A 166 22.43 -20.50 0.50
N ALA A 167 21.17 -20.19 0.83
CA ALA A 167 20.17 -21.17 1.24
C ALA A 167 19.33 -21.72 0.06
N LEU A 168 19.53 -21.19 -1.15
CA LEU A 168 18.74 -21.55 -2.33
C LEU A 168 19.52 -22.50 -3.26
N PRO A 169 18.85 -23.45 -3.92
CA PRO A 169 19.48 -24.25 -4.98
C PRO A 169 20.05 -23.35 -6.10
N PRO A 170 21.15 -23.72 -6.78
CA PRO A 170 21.79 -22.87 -7.80
C PRO A 170 20.85 -22.35 -8.90
N ALA A 171 19.88 -23.18 -9.33
CA ALA A 171 18.87 -22.76 -10.31
C ALA A 171 17.96 -21.63 -9.79
N MET A 172 17.62 -21.63 -8.50
CA MET A 172 16.82 -20.57 -7.87
C MET A 172 17.65 -19.31 -7.67
N VAL A 173 18.95 -19.43 -7.39
CA VAL A 173 19.86 -18.27 -7.34
C VAL A 173 19.92 -17.56 -8.68
N ALA A 174 20.10 -18.30 -9.79
CA ALA A 174 20.06 -17.73 -11.13
C ALA A 174 18.73 -17.03 -11.43
N ARG A 175 17.60 -17.64 -11.02
CA ARG A 175 16.26 -17.05 -11.17
C ARG A 175 16.09 -15.79 -10.31
N ALA A 176 16.66 -15.73 -9.12
CA ALA A 176 16.63 -14.57 -8.24
C ALA A 176 17.41 -13.39 -8.86
N HIS A 177 18.59 -13.66 -9.43
CA HIS A 177 19.36 -12.66 -10.18
C HIS A 177 18.57 -12.11 -11.38
N HIS A 178 17.90 -12.99 -12.12
CA HIS A 178 17.04 -12.57 -13.23
C HIS A 178 15.87 -11.69 -12.75
N ALA A 179 15.13 -12.12 -11.72
CA ALA A 179 14.04 -11.36 -11.12
C ALA A 179 14.52 -9.98 -10.63
N ARG A 180 15.70 -9.89 -10.01
CA ARG A 180 16.30 -8.63 -9.56
C ARG A 180 16.63 -7.69 -10.72
N SER A 181 17.14 -8.22 -11.84
CA SER A 181 17.41 -7.42 -13.04
C SER A 181 16.11 -6.84 -13.62
N LEU A 182 15.07 -7.66 -13.73
CA LEU A 182 13.74 -7.22 -14.17
C LEU A 182 13.14 -6.19 -13.19
N LEU A 183 13.23 -6.42 -11.89
CA LEU A 183 12.72 -5.50 -10.87
C LEU A 183 13.38 -4.12 -10.96
N ARG A 184 14.67 -4.04 -11.30
CA ARG A 184 15.34 -2.75 -11.55
C ARG A 184 14.73 -2.01 -12.73
N ARG A 185 14.41 -2.71 -13.82
CA ARG A 185 13.74 -2.12 -15.01
C ARG A 185 12.34 -1.65 -14.66
N VAL A 186 11.55 -2.49 -13.99
CA VAL A 186 10.20 -2.16 -13.51
C VAL A 186 10.25 -0.96 -12.57
N SER A 187 11.19 -0.95 -11.62
CA SER A 187 11.38 0.18 -10.71
C SER A 187 11.75 1.47 -11.44
N ALA A 188 12.57 1.41 -12.49
CA ALA A 188 12.94 2.60 -13.25
C ALA A 188 11.76 3.15 -14.07
N LEU A 189 10.89 2.28 -14.59
CA LEU A 189 9.67 2.67 -15.29
C LEU A 189 8.65 3.27 -14.30
N LEU A 190 8.34 2.56 -13.23
CA LEU A 190 7.27 2.93 -12.29
C LEU A 190 7.63 4.14 -11.40
N LYS A 191 8.92 4.43 -11.18
CA LYS A 191 9.34 5.63 -10.42
C LYS A 191 9.40 6.90 -11.27
N ASP A 192 9.44 6.79 -12.59
CA ASP A 192 9.40 7.94 -13.49
C ASP A 192 7.93 8.30 -13.76
N PRO A 193 7.42 9.46 -13.30
CA PRO A 193 6.00 9.79 -13.42
C PRO A 193 5.49 9.82 -14.87
N SER A 194 6.36 10.21 -15.81
CA SER A 194 6.04 10.28 -17.23
C SER A 194 5.89 8.88 -17.82
N ARG A 195 6.87 8.00 -17.60
CA ARG A 195 6.84 6.62 -18.11
C ARG A 195 5.75 5.79 -17.43
N ARG A 196 5.53 6.00 -16.14
CA ARG A 196 4.42 5.40 -15.39
C ARG A 196 3.09 5.81 -16.01
N LEU A 197 2.89 7.10 -16.31
CA LEU A 197 1.67 7.57 -16.96
C LEU A 197 1.48 6.91 -18.34
N ASP A 198 2.52 6.82 -19.16
CA ASP A 198 2.40 6.16 -20.48
C ASP A 198 1.99 4.69 -20.34
N TYR A 199 2.64 3.97 -19.41
CA TYR A 199 2.28 2.59 -19.07
C TYR A 199 0.83 2.49 -18.60
N ASP A 200 0.42 3.35 -17.67
CA ASP A 200 -0.92 3.35 -17.12
C ASP A 200 -1.98 3.55 -18.20
N LEU A 201 -1.77 4.52 -19.10
CA LEU A 201 -2.71 4.77 -20.19
C LEU A 201 -2.79 3.55 -21.12
N GLN A 202 -1.66 2.99 -21.52
CA GLN A 202 -1.60 1.81 -22.42
C GLN A 202 -2.32 0.58 -21.84
N HIS A 203 -2.33 0.41 -20.52
CA HIS A 203 -2.94 -0.75 -19.84
C HIS A 203 -4.34 -0.43 -19.28
N GLY A 204 -4.95 0.70 -19.68
CA GLY A 204 -6.31 1.07 -19.26
C GLY A 204 -6.43 1.58 -17.82
N HIS A 205 -5.32 1.87 -17.14
CA HIS A 205 -5.26 2.46 -15.81
C HIS A 205 -5.46 3.98 -15.84
N VAL A 206 -6.60 4.42 -16.38
CA VAL A 206 -6.86 5.84 -16.68
C VAL A 206 -7.01 6.69 -15.42
N TYR A 207 -7.90 6.30 -14.50
CA TYR A 207 -8.18 6.98 -13.21
C TYR A 207 -8.29 8.52 -13.33
N ALA A 208 -9.03 9.01 -14.32
CA ALA A 208 -9.00 10.41 -14.71
C ALA A 208 -9.33 11.39 -13.58
N GLU A 209 -10.40 11.17 -12.83
CA GLU A 209 -10.77 12.05 -11.69
C GLU A 209 -9.63 12.23 -10.70
N ARG A 210 -8.99 11.12 -10.32
CA ARG A 210 -7.91 11.13 -9.35
C ARG A 210 -6.68 11.83 -9.90
N ARG A 211 -6.34 11.59 -11.18
CA ARG A 211 -5.21 12.27 -11.81
C ARG A 211 -5.45 13.76 -11.96
N ILE A 212 -6.66 14.18 -12.29
CA ILE A 212 -7.04 15.60 -12.36
C ILE A 212 -6.93 16.23 -10.98
N ALA A 213 -7.42 15.56 -9.93
CA ALA A 213 -7.34 16.08 -8.55
C ALA A 213 -5.90 16.19 -8.03
N LEU A 214 -5.01 15.27 -8.45
CA LEU A 214 -3.59 15.29 -8.08
C LEU A 214 -2.73 16.16 -9.01
N ALA A 215 -3.24 16.51 -10.18
CA ALA A 215 -2.55 17.40 -11.11
C ALA A 215 -2.52 18.80 -10.48
N GLY A 216 -1.32 19.32 -10.25
CA GLY A 216 -1.09 20.63 -9.62
C GLY A 216 -1.49 21.84 -10.48
N GLY A 217 -2.56 21.74 -11.26
CA GLY A 217 -3.12 22.80 -12.10
C GLY A 217 -3.46 22.37 -13.53
N ALA A 218 -4.13 23.26 -14.26
CA ALA A 218 -4.64 23.02 -15.62
C ALA A 218 -3.54 22.57 -16.61
N ARG A 219 -2.34 23.15 -16.53
CA ARG A 219 -1.21 22.77 -17.40
C ARG A 219 -0.79 21.31 -17.22
N ALA A 220 -0.83 20.80 -15.98
CA ALA A 220 -0.49 19.41 -15.72
C ALA A 220 -1.56 18.46 -16.26
N VAL A 221 -2.84 18.85 -16.19
CA VAL A 221 -3.93 18.08 -16.81
C VAL A 221 -3.81 18.07 -18.33
N GLU A 222 -3.49 19.22 -18.94
CA GLU A 222 -3.30 19.29 -20.40
C GLU A 222 -2.15 18.39 -20.87
N ASN A 223 -1.03 18.36 -20.15
CA ASN A 223 0.06 17.42 -20.45
C ASN A 223 -0.37 15.94 -20.38
N ILE A 224 -1.30 15.60 -19.47
CA ILE A 224 -1.87 14.25 -19.37
C ILE A 224 -2.80 14.00 -20.58
N ARG A 225 -3.63 14.97 -20.93
CA ARG A 225 -4.53 14.92 -22.08
C ARG A 225 -3.79 14.78 -23.41
N GLU A 226 -2.69 15.49 -23.62
CA GLU A 226 -1.85 15.33 -24.81
C GLU A 226 -1.28 13.91 -24.94
N ARG A 227 -0.95 13.26 -23.82
CA ARG A 227 -0.52 11.84 -23.82
C ARG A 227 -1.68 10.90 -24.10
N TRP A 228 -2.86 11.18 -23.54
CA TRP A 228 -4.09 10.47 -23.88
C TRP A 228 -4.36 10.52 -25.39
N HIS A 229 -4.28 11.71 -25.99
CA HIS A 229 -4.54 11.92 -27.41
C HIS A 229 -3.57 11.16 -28.31
N ARG A 230 -2.29 11.14 -27.94
CA ARG A 230 -1.28 10.35 -28.66
C ARG A 230 -1.49 8.83 -28.51
N THR A 231 -1.96 8.39 -27.36
CA THR A 231 -2.15 6.95 -27.06
C THR A 231 -3.44 6.41 -27.68
N PHE A 232 -4.51 7.23 -27.73
CA PHE A 232 -5.85 6.81 -28.15
C PHE A 232 -6.49 7.77 -29.16
N PRO A 233 -5.90 7.99 -30.35
CA PRO A 233 -6.41 8.95 -31.33
C PRO A 233 -7.83 8.63 -31.81
N GLU A 234 -8.19 7.34 -31.92
CA GLU A 234 -9.55 6.92 -32.30
C GLU A 234 -10.60 7.35 -31.27
N ARG A 235 -10.27 7.23 -29.97
CA ARG A 235 -11.17 7.63 -28.88
C ARG A 235 -11.36 9.13 -28.87
N VAL A 236 -10.31 9.92 -29.10
CA VAL A 236 -10.44 11.38 -29.23
C VAL A 236 -11.39 11.77 -30.36
N ARG A 237 -11.26 11.15 -31.54
CA ARG A 237 -12.19 11.41 -32.65
C ARG A 237 -13.64 11.05 -32.31
N GLN A 238 -13.83 9.96 -31.56
CA GLN A 238 -15.16 9.57 -31.08
C GLN A 238 -15.69 10.55 -30.02
N ALA A 239 -14.84 11.03 -29.11
CA ALA A 239 -15.16 12.06 -28.13
C ALA A 239 -15.58 13.38 -28.80
N GLU A 240 -14.87 13.81 -29.85
CA GLU A 240 -15.22 15.00 -30.64
C GLU A 240 -16.59 14.86 -31.30
N LYS A 241 -16.90 13.69 -31.87
CA LYS A 241 -18.22 13.39 -32.44
C LYS A 241 -19.32 13.46 -31.37
N ASN A 242 -19.11 12.80 -30.24
CA ASN A 242 -20.06 12.78 -29.11
C ASN A 242 -20.27 14.22 -28.56
N ALA A 243 -19.22 15.02 -28.45
CA ALA A 243 -19.31 16.41 -28.01
C ALA A 243 -20.11 17.27 -29.02
N ALA A 244 -19.91 17.06 -30.32
CA ALA A 244 -20.71 17.73 -31.34
C ALA A 244 -22.20 17.32 -31.29
N ASP A 245 -22.49 16.05 -30.99
CA ASP A 245 -23.86 15.57 -30.75
C ASP A 245 -24.48 16.23 -29.50
N ALA A 246 -23.71 16.37 -28.41
CA ALA A 246 -24.16 17.06 -27.20
C ALA A 246 -24.56 18.51 -27.48
N ILE A 247 -23.74 19.24 -28.24
CA ILE A 247 -24.05 20.62 -28.66
C ILE A 247 -25.31 20.67 -29.54
N ARG A 248 -25.47 19.73 -30.48
CA ARG A 248 -26.69 19.63 -31.30
C ARG A 248 -27.94 19.40 -30.45
N ALA A 249 -27.86 18.55 -29.43
CA ALA A 249 -28.97 18.29 -28.51
C ALA A 249 -29.35 19.54 -27.70
N ILE A 250 -28.36 20.27 -27.15
CA ILE A 250 -28.61 21.56 -26.49
C ILE A 250 -29.32 22.56 -27.40
N ASN A 251 -28.90 22.66 -28.66
CA ASN A 251 -29.54 23.57 -29.62
C ASN A 251 -30.99 23.19 -29.94
N ARG A 252 -31.38 21.94 -29.71
CA ARG A 252 -32.77 21.44 -29.82
C ARG A 252 -33.55 21.52 -28.50
N LEU A 253 -32.96 22.14 -27.47
CA LEU A 253 -33.49 22.17 -26.10
C LEU A 253 -33.65 20.79 -25.45
N ASP A 254 -32.96 19.79 -25.99
CA ASP A 254 -32.89 18.43 -25.46
C ASP A 254 -31.72 18.31 -24.48
N LEU A 255 -32.00 18.61 -23.21
CA LEU A 255 -30.99 18.61 -22.15
C LEU A 255 -30.54 17.19 -21.77
N GLU A 256 -31.45 16.22 -21.83
CA GLU A 256 -31.13 14.82 -21.51
C GLU A 256 -30.20 14.24 -22.57
N GLY A 257 -30.53 14.41 -23.86
CA GLY A 257 -29.67 13.98 -24.96
C GLY A 257 -28.29 14.65 -24.93
N ALA A 258 -28.21 15.92 -24.50
CA ALA A 258 -26.95 16.61 -24.33
C ALA A 258 -26.09 16.03 -23.20
N LEU A 259 -26.69 15.71 -22.05
CA LEU A 259 -25.99 15.08 -20.93
C LEU A 259 -25.47 13.70 -21.32
N THR A 260 -26.31 12.87 -21.94
CA THR A 260 -25.90 11.53 -22.40
C THR A 260 -24.74 11.59 -23.40
N ALA A 261 -24.83 12.45 -24.42
CA ALA A 261 -23.77 12.58 -25.41
C ALA A 261 -22.49 13.22 -24.81
N GLY A 262 -22.64 14.15 -23.86
CA GLY A 262 -21.52 14.75 -23.14
C GLY A 262 -20.79 13.74 -22.25
N GLU A 263 -21.52 12.91 -21.50
CA GLU A 263 -20.95 11.84 -20.68
C GLU A 263 -20.22 10.81 -21.54
N ALA A 264 -20.80 10.41 -22.67
CA ALA A 264 -20.14 9.54 -23.65
C ALA A 264 -18.87 10.19 -24.24
N ALA A 265 -18.86 11.51 -24.44
CA ALA A 265 -17.65 12.22 -24.85
C ALA A 265 -16.57 12.25 -23.76
N LEU A 266 -16.95 12.38 -22.48
CA LEU A 266 -16.00 12.29 -21.36
C LEU A 266 -15.51 10.88 -21.10
N GLU A 267 -16.27 9.85 -21.44
CA GLU A 267 -15.76 8.47 -21.38
C GLU A 267 -14.57 8.27 -22.32
N ASP A 268 -14.62 8.91 -23.50
CA ASP A 268 -13.61 8.82 -24.55
C ASP A 268 -12.47 9.85 -24.48
N ASP A 269 -12.71 11.04 -23.94
CA ASP A 269 -11.68 12.03 -23.58
C ASP A 269 -11.83 12.49 -22.12
N PRO A 270 -11.44 11.63 -21.16
CA PRO A 270 -11.75 11.84 -19.75
C PRO A 270 -10.96 12.98 -19.10
N PHE A 271 -9.96 13.52 -19.79
CA PHE A 271 -9.14 14.65 -19.34
C PHE A 271 -9.61 16.01 -19.91
N ASN A 272 -10.72 16.06 -20.65
CA ASN A 272 -11.28 17.31 -21.18
C ASN A 272 -11.95 18.15 -20.07
N LEU A 273 -11.22 19.12 -19.51
CA LEU A 273 -11.71 19.98 -18.42
C LEU A 273 -12.86 20.89 -18.85
N GLU A 274 -12.80 21.45 -20.06
CA GLU A 274 -13.84 22.35 -20.57
C GLU A 274 -15.19 21.64 -20.69
N LEU A 275 -15.19 20.44 -21.27
CA LEU A 275 -16.40 19.63 -21.41
C LEU A 275 -16.97 19.22 -20.04
N ARG A 276 -16.11 18.94 -19.05
CA ARG A 276 -16.55 18.65 -17.66
C ARG A 276 -17.27 19.84 -17.04
N GLU A 277 -16.77 21.05 -17.22
CA GLU A 277 -17.42 22.27 -16.70
C GLU A 277 -18.77 22.50 -17.36
N VAL A 278 -18.85 22.33 -18.68
CA VAL A 278 -20.09 22.45 -19.45
C VAL A 278 -21.13 21.42 -19.00
N ILE A 279 -20.73 20.15 -18.81
CA ILE A 279 -21.64 19.09 -18.33
C ILE A 279 -22.13 19.38 -16.91
N ARG A 280 -21.27 19.87 -16.00
CA ARG A 280 -21.70 20.28 -14.65
C ARG A 280 -22.74 21.39 -14.70
N GLU A 281 -22.57 22.35 -15.60
CA GLU A 281 -23.57 23.41 -15.80
C GLU A 281 -24.91 22.84 -16.29
N TRP A 282 -24.87 21.93 -17.26
CA TRP A 282 -26.07 21.26 -17.76
C TRP A 282 -26.77 20.42 -16.70
N GLN A 283 -26.02 19.68 -15.88
CA GLN A 283 -26.54 18.93 -14.73
C GLN A 283 -27.24 19.87 -13.74
N HIS A 284 -26.60 20.99 -13.39
CA HIS A 284 -27.20 21.98 -12.51
C HIS A 284 -28.52 22.56 -13.07
N ARG A 285 -28.58 22.85 -14.38
CA ARG A 285 -29.82 23.29 -15.05
C ARG A 285 -30.91 22.22 -15.03
N ALA A 286 -30.53 20.94 -15.19
CA ALA A 286 -31.46 19.82 -15.13
C ALA A 286 -32.07 19.70 -13.73
N ASP A 287 -31.24 19.79 -12.69
CA ASP A 287 -31.68 19.75 -11.29
C ASP A 287 -32.65 20.88 -10.97
N GLN A 288 -32.38 22.11 -11.44
CA GLN A 288 -33.27 23.25 -11.25
C GLN A 288 -34.64 23.08 -11.92
N ARG A 289 -34.73 22.38 -13.06
CA ARG A 289 -35.99 22.09 -13.75
C ARG A 289 -36.83 21.03 -13.03
N GLN A 290 -36.17 20.11 -12.33
CA GLN A 290 -36.85 19.02 -11.62
C GLN A 290 -37.45 19.44 -10.28
N VAL A 291 -37.07 20.58 -9.70
CA VAL A 291 -37.72 21.10 -8.48
C VAL A 291 -39.17 21.48 -8.83
N PRO A 292 -40.18 20.68 -8.43
CA PRO A 292 -41.56 21.01 -8.73
C PRO A 292 -41.87 22.33 -8.04
N LEU A 293 -42.40 23.31 -8.78
CA LEU A 293 -42.97 24.54 -8.22
C LEU A 293 -43.87 24.11 -7.06
N ARG A 294 -43.39 24.27 -5.81
CA ARG A 294 -44.17 24.02 -4.61
C ARG A 294 -45.42 24.85 -4.78
N LYS A 295 -46.54 24.21 -5.11
CA LYS A 295 -47.85 24.85 -5.25
C LYS A 295 -48.04 25.63 -3.96
N GLY A 296 -47.97 26.95 -4.07
CA GLY A 296 -48.08 27.84 -2.93
C GLY A 296 -49.34 27.44 -2.17
N SER A 297 -49.15 27.00 -0.93
CA SER A 297 -50.23 26.80 0.02
C SER A 297 -51.00 28.12 0.10
N ARG A 298 -52.12 28.21 -0.63
CA ARG A 298 -53.11 29.26 -0.41
C ARG A 298 -53.51 29.13 1.05
N LYS A 299 -53.05 30.07 1.89
CA LYS A 299 -53.67 30.32 3.18
C LYS A 299 -55.09 30.76 2.89
N SER A 300 -56.03 29.84 3.10
CA SER A 300 -57.45 30.18 3.26
C SER A 300 -57.54 31.10 4.47
N ALA A 301 -58.02 32.33 4.24
CA ALA A 301 -58.47 33.23 5.28
C ALA A 301 -59.80 32.74 5.86
#